data_AF-A0A2N5ZF45-F1
#
_entry.id   AF-A0A2N5ZF45-F1
#
_cell.length_a   1.000
_cell.length_b   1.000
_cell.length_c   1.000
_cell.angle_alpha   90.00
_cell.angle_beta   90.00
_cell.angle_gamma   90.00
#
_symmetry.space_group_name_H-M   'P 1'
#
loop_
_entity.id
_entity.type
_entity.pdbx_description
1 polymer ?
#
loop_
_entity_poly.entity_id
_entity_poly.type
_entity_poly.pdbx_seq_one_letter_code
_entity_poly.pdbx_strand_id
1 'polypeptide(L)'
;MVYILGFTYFLAGFNNLILTGINVDRKNRILSLFWFVAALSNIVLNILLIPIFKIPGAAFATLISYFLLTVLYLIYSAKYLGIKYEYTRLAMISSFSATLYAVFSTVESGSLTAFLTKILFVLFFVLTLYGTGYINKDEIRRFYLTIRGKR
;
A
#
# COMPACT_ATOMS: atom_id res chain seq x y z
N MET A 1 8.46 -12.18 12.49
CA MET A 1 7.14 -11.53 12.68
C MET A 1 7.12 -10.11 12.12
N VAL A 2 8.06 -9.24 12.50
CA VAL A 2 8.15 -7.85 12.02
C VAL A 2 8.13 -7.76 10.48
N TYR A 3 8.85 -8.64 9.79
CA TYR A 3 8.90 -8.67 8.32
C TYR A 3 7.55 -8.98 7.65
N ILE A 4 6.78 -9.92 8.19
CA ILE A 4 5.47 -10.33 7.67
C ILE A 4 4.47 -9.17 7.81
N LEU A 5 4.50 -8.51 8.97
CA LEU A 5 3.66 -7.34 9.22
C LEU A 5 4.07 -6.15 8.34
N GLY A 6 5.37 -5.92 8.15
CA GLY A 6 5.87 -4.89 7.23
C GLY A 6 5.34 -5.07 5.81
N PHE A 7 5.38 -6.30 5.28
CA PHE A 7 4.82 -6.59 3.96
C PHE A 7 3.28 -6.48 3.92
N THR A 8 2.61 -6.79 5.04
CA THR A 8 1.16 -6.58 5.18
C THR A 8 0.80 -5.10 5.08
N TYR A 9 1.56 -4.21 5.72
CA TYR A 9 1.35 -2.76 5.63
C TYR A 9 1.62 -2.22 4.24
N PHE A 10 2.59 -2.78 3.51
CA PHE A 10 2.79 -2.47 2.09
C PHE A 10 1.53 -2.79 1.27
N LEU A 11 0.97 -4.00 1.41
CA LEU A 11 -0.28 -4.38 0.75
C LEU A 11 -1.46 -3.50 1.17
N ALA A 12 -1.54 -3.12 2.44
CA ALA A 12 -2.56 -2.20 2.95
C ALA A 12 -2.47 -0.81 2.28
N GLY A 13 -1.27 -0.27 2.14
CA GLY A 13 -1.02 0.99 1.42
C GLY A 13 -1.41 0.88 -0.06
N PHE A 14 -1.00 -0.21 -0.72
CA PHE A 14 -1.36 -0.50 -2.10
C PHE A 14 -2.88 -0.61 -2.30
N ASN A 15 -3.57 -1.29 -1.39
CA ASN A 15 -5.03 -1.40 -1.39
C ASN A 15 -5.71 -0.03 -1.28
N ASN A 16 -5.19 0.89 -0.45
CA ASN A 16 -5.73 2.25 -0.34
C ASN A 16 -5.56 3.07 -1.62
N LEU A 17 -4.44 2.90 -2.34
CA LEU A 17 -4.24 3.56 -3.64
C LEU A 17 -5.29 3.11 -4.65
N ILE A 18 -5.51 1.80 -4.76
CA ILE A 18 -6.54 1.26 -5.67
C ILE A 18 -7.94 1.68 -5.23
N LEU A 19 -8.24 1.59 -3.93
CA LEU A 19 -9.52 1.96 -3.36
C LEU A 19 -9.89 3.41 -3.66
N THR A 20 -8.92 4.33 -3.62
CA THR A 20 -9.13 5.73 -3.97
C THR A 20 -9.60 5.87 -5.43
N GLY A 21 -9.02 5.11 -6.36
CA GLY A 21 -9.48 5.06 -7.75
C GLY A 21 -10.88 4.47 -7.91
N ILE A 22 -11.21 3.41 -7.16
CA ILE A 22 -12.54 2.76 -7.22
C ILE A 22 -13.64 3.65 -6.60
N ASN A 23 -13.35 4.38 -5.53
CA ASN A 23 -14.31 5.26 -4.85
C ASN A 23 -14.82 6.41 -5.74
N VAL A 24 -14.08 6.79 -6.78
CA VAL A 24 -14.55 7.77 -7.78
C VAL A 24 -15.82 7.29 -8.48
N ASP A 25 -15.98 5.98 -8.70
CA ASP A 25 -17.15 5.36 -9.34
C ASP A 25 -18.34 5.14 -8.38
N ARG A 26 -18.26 5.63 -7.13
CA ARG A 26 -19.32 5.60 -6.09
C ARG A 26 -19.95 4.23 -5.75
N LYS A 27 -19.37 3.11 -6.17
CA LYS A 27 -19.90 1.74 -5.89
C LYS A 27 -19.44 1.17 -4.54
N ASN A 28 -19.76 1.87 -3.45
CA ASN A 28 -19.30 1.52 -2.10
C ASN A 28 -19.80 0.15 -1.59
N ARG A 29 -20.96 -0.34 -2.05
CA ARG A 29 -21.51 -1.63 -1.60
C ARG A 29 -20.64 -2.83 -1.97
N ILE A 30 -20.02 -2.80 -3.16
CA ILE A 30 -19.15 -3.89 -3.63
C ILE A 30 -17.84 -3.88 -2.84
N LEU A 31 -17.31 -2.69 -2.54
CA LEU A 31 -16.12 -2.54 -1.71
C LEU A 31 -16.32 -3.10 -0.30
N SER A 32 -17.47 -2.83 0.31
CA SER A 32 -17.83 -3.43 1.62
C SER A 32 -17.89 -4.96 1.56
N LEU A 33 -18.38 -5.54 0.46
CA LEU A 33 -18.40 -6.99 0.27
C LEU A 33 -16.97 -7.56 0.20
N PHE A 34 -16.04 -6.90 -0.49
CA PHE A 34 -14.64 -7.35 -0.54
C PHE A 34 -13.96 -7.30 0.83
N TRP A 35 -14.19 -6.24 1.60
CA TRP A 35 -13.72 -6.17 2.99
C TRP A 35 -14.31 -7.27 3.86
N PHE A 36 -15.60 -7.56 3.70
CA PHE A 36 -16.25 -8.64 4.43
C PHE A 36 -15.63 -10.01 4.11
N VAL A 37 -15.40 -10.30 2.82
CA VAL A 37 -14.72 -11.53 2.38
C VAL A 37 -13.31 -11.63 2.93
N ALA A 38 -12.55 -10.53 2.90
CA ALA A 38 -11.19 -10.48 3.46
C ALA A 38 -11.20 -10.69 4.99
N ALA A 39 -12.12 -10.06 5.72
CA ALA A 39 -12.25 -10.22 7.16
C ALA A 39 -12.66 -11.65 7.56
N LEU A 40 -13.61 -12.25 6.83
CA LEU A 40 -14.02 -13.63 7.07
C LEU A 40 -12.86 -14.60 6.81
N SER A 41 -12.13 -14.40 5.71
CA SER A 41 -10.92 -15.16 5.39
C SER A 41 -9.88 -15.03 6.50
N ASN A 42 -9.71 -13.82 7.06
CA ASN A 42 -8.80 -13.59 8.17
C ASN A 42 -9.16 -14.40 9.41
N ILE A 43 -10.44 -14.44 9.78
CA ILE A 43 -10.92 -15.21 10.94
C ILE A 43 -10.66 -16.70 10.71
N VAL A 44 -11.06 -17.23 9.55
CA VAL A 44 -10.85 -18.65 9.19
C VAL A 44 -9.37 -19.01 9.23
N LEU A 45 -8.52 -18.19 8.61
CA LEU A 45 -7.08 -18.41 8.58
C LEU A 45 -6.45 -18.32 9.97
N ASN A 46 -6.91 -17.41 10.84
CA ASN A 46 -6.45 -17.35 12.22
C ASN A 46 -6.79 -18.63 12.99
N ILE A 47 -8.01 -19.14 12.85
CA ILE A 47 -8.44 -20.39 13.49
C ILE A 47 -7.57 -21.57 13.03
N LEU A 48 -7.18 -21.60 11.75
CA LEU A 48 -6.36 -22.68 11.18
C LEU A 48 -4.86 -22.54 11.48
N LEU A 49 -4.31 -21.33 11.36
CA LEU A 49 -2.86 -21.07 11.40
C LEU A 49 -2.32 -20.84 12.80
N ILE A 50 -3.10 -20.26 13.72
CA ILE A 50 -2.63 -20.00 15.10
C ILE A 50 -2.32 -21.31 15.85
N PRO A 51 -3.12 -22.38 15.78
CA PRO A 51 -2.80 -23.63 16.45
C PRO A 51 -1.50 -24.27 15.95
N ILE A 52 -1.18 -24.11 14.67
CA ILE A 52 -0.02 -24.73 14.02
C ILE A 52 1.24 -23.87 14.21
N PHE A 53 1.13 -22.56 13.96
CA PHE A 53 2.26 -21.63 13.90
C PHE A 53 2.33 -20.65 15.08
N LYS A 54 1.43 -20.75 16.06
CA LYS A 54 1.31 -19.82 17.20
C LYS A 54 1.16 -18.36 16.71
N ILE A 55 1.85 -17.42 17.36
CA ILE A 55 1.81 -15.98 17.07
C ILE A 55 2.14 -15.66 15.60
N PRO A 56 3.18 -16.24 14.95
CA PRO A 56 3.41 -16.08 13.52
C PRO A 56 2.21 -16.42 12.62
N GLY A 57 1.38 -17.39 13.02
CA GLY A 57 0.19 -17.79 12.27
C GLY A 57 -0.80 -16.64 12.06
N ALA A 58 -0.97 -15.77 13.07
CA ALA A 58 -1.84 -14.60 12.96
C ALA A 58 -1.30 -13.55 11.98
N ALA A 59 0.02 -13.39 11.91
CA ALA A 59 0.65 -12.49 10.93
C ALA A 59 0.44 -13.01 9.50
N PHE A 60 0.57 -14.32 9.27
CA PHE A 60 0.29 -14.92 7.97
C PHE A 60 -1.20 -14.83 7.57
N ALA A 61 -2.12 -15.06 8.51
CA ALA A 61 -3.55 -14.88 8.27
C ALA A 61 -3.87 -13.46 7.79
N THR A 62 -3.28 -12.46 8.45
CA THR A 62 -3.41 -11.05 8.08
C THR A 62 -2.83 -10.77 6.70
N LEU A 63 -1.60 -11.23 6.44
CA LEU A 63 -0.96 -11.03 5.15
C LEU A 63 -1.80 -11.61 3.99
N ILE A 64 -2.26 -12.85 4.12
CA ILE A 64 -3.05 -13.53 3.10
C ILE A 64 -4.38 -12.80 2.87
N SER A 65 -5.00 -12.29 3.93
CA SER A 65 -6.28 -11.56 3.82
C SER A 65 -6.13 -10.23 3.09
N TYR A 66 -5.05 -9.49 3.36
CA TYR A 66 -4.74 -8.27 2.62
C TYR A 66 -4.39 -8.54 1.16
N PHE A 67 -3.68 -9.64 0.89
CA PHE A 67 -3.38 -10.06 -0.46
C PHE A 67 -4.64 -10.44 -1.24
N LEU A 68 -5.56 -11.18 -0.63
CA LEU A 68 -6.86 -11.50 -1.20
C LEU A 68 -7.63 -10.22 -1.57
N LEU A 69 -7.66 -9.24 -0.66
CA LEU A 69 -8.29 -7.95 -0.90
C LEU A 69 -7.65 -7.21 -2.10
N THR A 70 -6.32 -7.24 -2.22
CA THR A 70 -5.60 -6.69 -3.37
C THR A 70 -6.02 -7.33 -4.68
N VAL A 71 -6.10 -8.66 -4.72
CA VAL A 71 -6.51 -9.40 -5.93
C VAL A 71 -7.94 -9.04 -6.33
N LEU A 72 -8.88 -8.98 -5.38
CA LEU A 72 -10.26 -8.59 -5.63
C LEU A 72 -10.36 -7.17 -6.21
N TYR A 73 -9.60 -6.23 -5.66
CA TYR A 73 -9.53 -4.86 -6.15
C TYR A 73 -8.96 -4.76 -7.56
N LEU A 74 -7.88 -5.48 -7.85
CA LEU A 74 -7.26 -5.48 -9.19
C LEU A 74 -8.20 -6.06 -10.24
N ILE A 75 -8.84 -7.20 -9.96
CA ILE A 75 -9.81 -7.83 -10.87
C ILE A 75 -10.99 -6.88 -11.12
N TYR A 76 -11.55 -6.31 -10.05
CA TYR A 76 -12.69 -5.41 -10.16
C TYR A 76 -12.34 -4.17 -10.97
N SER A 77 -11.22 -3.53 -10.67
CA SER A 77 -10.81 -2.33 -11.38
C SER A 77 -10.49 -2.57 -12.86
N ALA A 78 -9.77 -3.66 -13.17
CA ALA A 78 -9.47 -4.04 -14.54
C ALA A 78 -10.75 -4.30 -15.35
N LYS A 79 -11.74 -4.98 -14.75
CA LYS A 79 -12.97 -5.37 -15.42
C LYS A 79 -13.99 -4.23 -15.58
N TYR A 80 -14.15 -3.39 -14.56
CA TYR A 80 -15.28 -2.45 -14.50
C TYR A 80 -14.91 -0.99 -14.72
N LEU A 81 -13.68 -0.61 -14.43
CA LEU A 81 -13.29 0.80 -14.46
C LEU A 81 -12.38 1.13 -15.64
N GLY A 82 -11.79 0.13 -16.30
CA GLY A 82 -10.84 0.34 -17.39
C GLY A 82 -9.71 1.29 -16.98
N ILE A 83 -9.41 1.37 -15.68
CA ILE A 83 -8.45 2.33 -15.15
C ILE A 83 -7.11 1.98 -15.77
N LYS A 84 -6.60 2.92 -16.58
CA LYS A 84 -5.20 2.94 -16.98
C LYS A 84 -4.41 3.25 -15.71
N TYR A 85 -4.14 2.23 -14.93
CA TYR A 85 -3.21 2.34 -13.84
C TYR A 85 -1.91 2.88 -14.40
N GLU A 86 -1.34 3.88 -13.76
CA GLU A 86 0.02 4.30 -14.05
C GLU A 86 0.93 3.21 -13.48
N TYR A 87 1.03 2.08 -14.19
CA TYR A 87 1.80 0.91 -13.78
C TYR A 87 3.25 1.29 -13.48
N THR A 88 3.78 2.30 -14.17
CA THR A 88 5.09 2.91 -13.88
C THR A 88 5.17 3.47 -12.45
N ARG A 89 4.12 4.16 -11.98
CA ARG A 89 4.06 4.73 -10.63
C ARG A 89 3.88 3.65 -9.57
N LEU A 90 3.01 2.66 -9.85
CA LEU A 90 2.87 1.50 -8.97
C LEU A 90 4.17 0.70 -8.85
N ALA A 91 4.87 0.48 -9.97
CA ALA A 91 6.16 -0.19 -10.01
C ALA A 91 7.24 0.60 -9.26
N MET A 92 7.28 1.93 -9.40
CA MET A 92 8.19 2.79 -8.64
C MET A 92 7.94 2.71 -7.13
N ILE A 93 6.69 2.87 -6.67
CA ILE A 93 6.36 2.81 -5.24
C ILE A 93 6.63 1.41 -4.68
N SER A 94 6.34 0.36 -5.45
CA SER A 94 6.61 -1.03 -5.07
C SER A 94 8.10 -1.32 -4.97
N SER A 95 8.88 -0.88 -5.98
CA SER A 95 10.34 -1.02 -6.00
C SER A 95 10.97 -0.24 -4.85
N PHE A 96 10.48 0.97 -4.55
CA PHE A 96 11.02 1.78 -3.48
C PHE A 96 10.75 1.15 -2.11
N SER A 97 9.53 0.63 -1.92
CA SER A 97 9.15 -0.10 -0.71
C SER A 97 9.97 -1.39 -0.54
N ALA A 98 10.28 -2.10 -1.63
CA ALA A 98 11.15 -3.27 -1.62
C ALA A 98 12.61 -2.92 -1.27
N THR A 99 13.15 -1.82 -1.82
CA THR A 99 14.50 -1.33 -1.48
C THR A 99 14.58 -0.91 -0.02
N LEU A 100 13.57 -0.18 0.48
CA LEU A 100 13.48 0.15 1.90
C LEU A 100 13.48 -1.11 2.77
N TYR A 101 12.68 -2.11 2.40
CA TYR A 101 12.66 -3.38 3.10
C TYR A 101 14.04 -4.06 3.13
N ALA A 102 14.72 -4.15 1.99
CA ALA A 102 16.03 -4.78 1.88
C ALA A 102 17.08 -4.08 2.76
N VAL A 103 17.15 -2.75 2.72
CA VAL A 103 18.11 -1.97 3.50
C VAL A 103 17.82 -2.03 4.99
N PHE A 104 16.55 -1.99 5.40
CA PHE A 104 16.20 -2.10 6.81
C PHE A 104 16.46 -3.51 7.38
N SER A 105 16.47 -4.55 6.54
CA SER A 105 16.78 -5.91 6.99
C SER A 105 18.24 -6.11 7.37
N THR A 106 19.16 -5.26 6.87
CA THR A 106 20.61 -5.37 7.12
C THR A 106 21.12 -4.50 8.27
N VAL A 107 20.27 -3.65 8.85
CA VAL A 107 20.67 -2.67 9.88
C VAL A 107 20.18 -3.11 11.25
N GLU A 108 21.11 -3.28 12.20
CA GLU A 108 20.76 -3.66 13.57
C GLU A 108 19.91 -2.58 14.27
N SER A 109 18.88 -3.05 14.96
CA SER A 109 17.91 -2.18 15.62
C SER A 109 18.48 -1.62 16.92
N GLY A 110 18.67 -0.30 17.00
CA GLY A 110 19.01 0.40 18.26
C GLY A 110 20.22 1.33 18.20
N SER A 111 20.99 1.34 17.12
CA SER A 111 22.11 2.26 16.95
C SER A 111 21.66 3.64 16.42
N LEU A 112 22.43 4.68 16.74
CA LEU A 112 22.28 6.00 16.12
C LEU A 112 22.45 5.92 14.60
N THR A 113 23.30 5.02 14.11
CA THR A 113 23.50 4.77 12.67
C THR A 113 22.22 4.28 12.03
N ALA A 114 21.46 3.39 12.68
CA ALA A 114 20.18 2.93 12.18
C ALA A 114 19.20 4.09 12.01
N PHE A 115 19.07 4.95 13.02
CA PHE A 115 18.19 6.12 12.99
C PHE A 115 18.54 7.09 11.84
N LEU A 116 19.83 7.40 11.67
CA LEU A 116 20.31 8.28 10.59
C LEU A 116 20.05 7.68 9.21
N THR A 117 20.24 6.37 9.02
CA THR A 117 19.89 5.70 7.76
C THR A 117 18.39 5.81 7.44
N LYS A 118 17.50 5.78 8.44
CA LYS A 118 16.05 5.96 8.19
C LYS A 118 15.76 7.36 7.65
N ILE A 119 16.33 8.39 8.27
CA ILE A 119 16.13 9.78 7.86
C ILE A 119 16.64 10.01 6.43
N LEU A 120 17.85 9.52 6.13
CA LEU A 120 18.43 9.62 4.80
C LEU A 120 17.58 8.95 3.73
N PHE A 121 17.01 7.77 4.03
CA PHE A 121 16.14 7.06 3.09
C PHE A 121 14.78 7.73 2.89
N VAL A 122 14.20 8.32 3.94
CA VAL A 122 12.98 9.12 3.81
C VAL A 122 13.24 10.36 2.96
N LEU A 123 14.37 11.04 3.16
CA LEU A 123 14.77 12.17 2.33
C LEU A 123 15.00 11.73 0.87
N PHE A 124 15.70 10.61 0.66
CA PHE A 124 15.89 10.04 -0.68
C PHE A 124 14.55 9.75 -1.35
N PHE A 125 13.58 9.17 -0.63
CA PHE A 125 12.24 8.91 -1.14
C PHE A 125 11.54 10.18 -1.62
N VAL A 126 11.52 11.22 -0.77
CA VAL A 126 10.93 12.51 -1.10
C VAL A 126 11.60 13.13 -2.32
N LEU A 127 12.92 13.03 -2.43
CA LEU A 127 13.68 13.51 -3.59
C LEU A 127 13.36 12.73 -4.86
N THR A 128 13.25 11.40 -4.82
CA THR A 128 12.80 10.61 -5.97
C THR A 128 11.36 10.93 -6.38
N LEU A 129 10.45 11.16 -5.44
CA LEU A 129 9.08 11.59 -5.77
C LEU A 129 9.08 12.96 -6.47
N TYR A 130 9.95 13.87 -6.04
CA TYR A 130 10.09 15.18 -6.66
C TYR A 130 10.72 15.07 -8.07
N GLY A 131 11.76 14.24 -8.22
CA GLY A 131 12.49 14.05 -9.47
C GLY A 131 11.73 13.26 -10.54
N THR A 132 10.80 12.38 -10.14
CA THR A 132 9.98 11.57 -11.06
C THR A 132 8.78 12.33 -11.64
N GLY A 133 8.59 13.60 -11.29
CA GLY A 133 7.47 14.42 -11.77
C GLY A 133 6.12 13.99 -11.19
N TYR A 134 6.12 13.20 -10.10
CA TYR A 134 4.92 12.76 -9.39
C TYR A 134 4.11 13.95 -8.88
N ILE A 135 4.79 15.00 -8.43
CA ILE A 135 4.20 16.33 -8.19
C ILE A 135 4.22 17.06 -9.52
N ASN A 136 3.19 16.85 -10.33
CA ASN A 136 3.07 17.59 -11.57
C ASN A 136 2.83 19.06 -11.22
N LYS A 137 3.68 19.99 -11.69
CA LYS A 137 3.55 21.42 -11.38
C LYS A 137 2.16 21.97 -11.78
N ASP A 138 1.53 21.31 -12.76
CA ASP A 138 0.15 21.60 -13.21
C ASP A 138 -0.94 21.15 -12.23
N GLU A 139 -0.72 20.15 -11.38
CA GLU A 139 -1.66 19.78 -10.31
C GLU A 139 -1.60 20.79 -9.16
N ILE A 140 -0.40 21.23 -8.77
CA ILE A 140 -0.24 22.32 -7.78
C ILE A 140 -0.91 23.59 -8.31
N ARG A 141 -0.68 23.94 -9.58
CA ARG A 141 -1.28 25.11 -10.21
C ARG A 141 -2.81 25.02 -10.25
N ARG A 142 -3.38 23.85 -10.56
CA ARG A 142 -4.84 23.63 -10.53
C ARG A 142 -5.43 23.68 -9.12
N PHE A 143 -4.74 23.13 -8.12
CA PHE A 143 -5.14 23.23 -6.72
C PHE A 143 -5.16 24.69 -6.25
N TYR A 144 -4.11 25.45 -6.60
CA TYR A 144 -4.02 26.88 -6.27
C TYR A 144 -5.10 27.72 -6.96
N LEU A 145 -5.46 27.39 -8.20
CA LEU A 145 -6.54 28.07 -8.95
C LEU A 145 -7.93 27.75 -8.38
N THR A 146 -8.15 26.52 -7.90
CA THR A 146 -9.40 26.10 -7.26
C THR A 146 -9.62 26.83 -5.94
N ILE A 147 -8.56 26.99 -5.13
CA ILE A 147 -8.62 27.76 -3.88
C ILE A 147 -8.83 29.26 -4.14
N ARG A 148 -8.33 29.80 -5.27
CA ARG A 148 -8.52 31.20 -5.66
C ARG A 148 -9.84 31.50 -6.39
N GLY A 149 -10.73 30.53 -6.58
CA GLY A 149 -12.09 30.76 -7.09
C GLY A 149 -12.17 31.31 -8.52
N LYS A 150 -11.12 31.21 -9.33
CA LYS A 150 -11.18 31.56 -10.76
C LYS A 150 -11.51 30.31 -11.56
N ARG A 151 -12.81 30.14 -11.87
CA ARG A 151 -13.26 29.32 -13.00
C ARG A 151 -12.83 29.99 -14.31
#